data_AF-A0A2N7PQ60-F1
#
_entry.id   AF-A0A2N7PQ60-F1
#
_cell.length_a   1.000
_cell.length_b   1.000
_cell.length_c   1.000
_cell.angle_alpha   90.00
_cell.angle_beta   90.00
_cell.angle_gamma   90.00
#
_symmetry.space_group_name_H-M   'P 1'
#
loop_
_entity.id
_entity.type
_entity.pdbx_description
1 polymer ?
#
loop_
_entity_poly.entity_id
_entity_poly.type
_entity_poly.pdbx_seq_one_letter_code
_entity_poly.pdbx_strand_id
1 'polypeptide(L)'
;MLLIDARCGDKVKVKEILGKEAILKKVEAMGVRKGDVFEVIQRWGRNLLVRNENNRLVISSDIAKNIEVELIKTSPPPCEIKPCRRRRWRWGWFR
;
A
#
# COMPACT_ATOMS: atom_id res chain seq x y z
N MET A 1 8.48 -0.98 13.29
CA MET A 1 8.95 -0.29 12.04
C MET A 1 7.78 0.47 11.45
N LEU A 2 7.98 1.44 10.58
CA LEU A 2 6.85 2.13 9.95
C LEU A 2 6.37 1.39 8.70
N LEU A 3 5.08 1.50 8.39
CA LEU A 3 4.52 0.92 7.17
C LEU A 3 5.17 1.51 5.91
N ILE A 4 5.63 2.76 5.98
CA ILE A 4 6.35 3.39 4.86
C ILE A 4 7.69 2.70 4.54
N ASP A 5 8.31 2.01 5.49
CA ASP A 5 9.61 1.35 5.28
C ASP A 5 9.47 -0.08 4.76
N ALA A 6 8.26 -0.66 4.84
CA ALA A 6 7.97 -2.02 4.38
C ALA A 6 8.25 -2.18 2.87
N ARG A 7 8.86 -3.30 2.48
CA ARG A 7 9.18 -3.60 1.08
C ARG A 7 7.99 -4.29 0.41
N CYS A 8 7.98 -4.26 -0.93
CA CYS A 8 7.03 -5.07 -1.69
C CYS A 8 7.23 -6.55 -1.35
N GLY A 9 6.12 -7.24 -1.11
CA GLY A 9 6.05 -8.64 -0.73
C GLY A 9 6.11 -8.88 0.78
N ASP A 10 6.35 -7.85 1.60
CA ASP A 10 6.39 -8.02 3.05
C ASP A 10 5.00 -8.27 3.62
N LYS A 11 4.90 -9.22 4.55
CA LYS A 11 3.72 -9.41 5.40
C LYS A 11 3.95 -8.73 6.73
N VAL A 12 3.12 -7.72 7.00
CA VAL A 12 3.22 -6.84 8.15
C VAL A 12 1.95 -6.87 8.99
N LYS A 13 2.09 -6.76 10.31
CA LYS A 13 0.98 -6.63 11.25
C LYS A 13 0.96 -5.24 11.84
N VAL A 14 -0.20 -4.60 11.91
CA VAL A 14 -0.34 -3.28 12.53
C VAL A 14 -0.25 -3.42 14.04
N LYS A 15 0.77 -2.79 14.64
CA LYS A 15 0.88 -2.66 16.09
C LYS A 15 0.09 -1.49 16.60
N GLU A 16 0.29 -0.32 16.01
CA GLU A 16 -0.22 0.93 16.54
C GLU A 16 -0.33 1.98 15.45
N ILE A 17 -1.29 2.88 15.61
CA ILE A 17 -1.49 4.02 14.71
C ILE A 17 -1.18 5.26 15.53
N LEU A 18 -0.14 5.97 15.13
CA LEU A 18 0.32 7.20 15.75
C LEU A 18 -0.36 8.40 15.07
N GLY A 19 -0.54 9.49 15.79
CA GLY A 19 -0.97 10.77 15.21
C GLY A 19 -2.27 11.34 15.77
N LYS A 20 -2.71 12.43 15.14
CA LYS A 20 -3.89 13.21 15.58
C LYS A 20 -5.19 12.45 15.28
N GLU A 21 -6.26 12.76 16.00
CA GLU A 21 -7.60 12.15 15.82
C GLU A 21 -8.09 12.17 14.37
N ALA A 22 -7.78 13.21 13.60
CA ALA A 22 -8.16 13.31 12.19
C ALA A 22 -7.52 12.21 11.31
N ILE A 23 -6.30 11.76 11.64
CA ILE A 23 -5.61 10.67 10.94
C ILE A 23 -6.19 9.33 11.39
N LEU A 24 -6.40 9.16 12.70
CA LEU A 24 -7.02 7.96 13.27
C LEU A 24 -8.38 7.67 12.62
N LYS A 25 -9.27 8.67 12.56
CA LYS A 25 -10.59 8.54 11.91
C LYS A 25 -10.49 8.17 10.43
N LYS A 26 -9.49 8.69 9.71
CA LYS A 26 -9.26 8.32 8.30
C LYS A 26 -8.79 6.88 8.14
N VAL A 27 -7.86 6.44 9.00
CA VAL A 27 -7.34 5.07 8.98
C VAL A 27 -8.44 4.08 9.33
N GLU A 28 -9.27 4.40 10.32
CA GLU A 28 -10.46 3.62 10.68
C GLU A 28 -11.50 3.57 9.56
N ALA A 29 -11.77 4.69 8.89
CA ALA A 29 -12.70 4.75 7.76
C ALA A 29 -12.22 3.93 6.56
N MET A 30 -10.91 3.73 6.41
CA MET A 30 -10.31 2.82 5.43
C MET A 30 -10.40 1.35 5.85
N GLY A 31 -10.87 1.05 7.05
CA GLY A 31 -11.00 -0.31 7.58
C GLY A 31 -9.70 -0.90 8.09
N VAL A 32 -8.70 -0.06 8.44
CA VAL A 32 -7.43 -0.51 9.03
C VAL A 32 -7.52 -0.37 10.54
N ARG A 33 -7.34 -1.48 11.26
CA ARG A 33 -7.38 -1.54 12.72
C ARG A 33 -6.08 -2.10 13.30
N LYS A 34 -5.88 -1.86 14.59
CA LYS A 34 -4.79 -2.46 15.37
C LYS A 34 -4.93 -3.98 15.36
N GLY A 35 -3.85 -4.67 15.03
CA GLY A 35 -3.81 -6.13 14.93
C GLY A 35 -4.02 -6.69 13.52
N ASP A 36 -4.47 -5.87 12.56
CA ASP A 36 -4.68 -6.31 11.18
C ASP A 36 -3.36 -6.71 10.51
N VAL A 37 -3.45 -7.70 9.62
CA VAL A 37 -2.32 -8.20 8.85
C VAL A 37 -2.48 -7.78 7.39
N PHE A 38 -1.42 -7.22 6.83
CA PHE A 38 -1.39 -6.77 5.45
C PHE A 38 -0.19 -7.35 4.71
N GLU A 39 -0.38 -7.61 3.43
CA GLU A 39 0.67 -7.91 2.48
C GLU A 39 0.88 -6.69 1.58
N VAL A 40 2.11 -6.19 1.52
CA VAL A 40 2.47 -5.07 0.65
C VAL A 40 2.61 -5.59 -0.77
N ILE A 41 1.62 -5.38 -1.63
CA ILE A 41 1.70 -5.86 -3.02
C ILE A 41 2.64 -4.98 -3.83
N GLN A 42 2.44 -3.66 -3.77
CA GLN A 42 3.10 -2.74 -4.67
C GLN A 42 3.26 -1.35 -4.06
N ARG A 43 4.35 -0.67 -4.41
CA ARG A 43 4.56 0.75 -4.12
C ARG A 43 4.39 1.57 -5.40
N TRP A 44 3.52 2.56 -5.36
CA TRP A 44 3.24 3.51 -6.45
C TRP A 44 3.65 4.92 -6.04
N GLY A 45 4.96 5.19 -6.07
CA GLY A 45 5.51 6.48 -5.67
C GLY A 45 5.11 6.86 -4.24
N ARG A 46 4.12 7.75 -4.11
CA ARG A 46 3.59 8.22 -2.82
C ARG A 46 2.53 7.31 -2.21
N ASN A 47 2.07 6.27 -2.90
CA ASN A 47 1.02 5.38 -2.41
C ASN A 47 1.53 3.94 -2.30
N LEU A 48 0.93 3.17 -1.40
CA LEU A 48 1.20 1.76 -1.14
C LEU A 48 -0.10 0.99 -1.40
N LEU A 49 -0.04 0.01 -2.28
CA LEU A 49 -1.10 -0.97 -2.45
C LEU A 49 -0.84 -2.13 -1.49
N VAL A 50 -1.68 -2.22 -0.46
CA VAL A 50 -1.67 -3.30 0.52
C VAL A 50 -2.91 -4.16 0.33
N ARG A 51 -2.76 -5.44 0.61
CA ARG A 51 -3.86 -6.40 0.58
C ARG A 51 -4.01 -7.01 1.96
N ASN A 52 -5.24 -6.99 2.44
CA ASN A 52 -5.69 -7.84 3.52
C ASN A 52 -6.37 -9.08 2.90
N GLU A 53 -6.80 -10.05 3.71
CA GLU A 53 -7.38 -11.31 3.22
C GLU A 53 -8.49 -11.08 2.17
N ASN A 54 -9.38 -10.12 2.44
CA ASN A 54 -10.56 -9.87 1.62
C ASN A 54 -10.42 -8.68 0.66
N ASN A 55 -9.68 -7.63 1.06
CA ASN A 55 -9.71 -6.33 0.38
C ASN A 55 -8.33 -5.83 -0.02
N ARG A 56 -8.28 -5.06 -1.11
CA ARG A 56 -7.10 -4.28 -1.49
C ARG A 56 -7.33 -2.82 -1.10
N LEU A 57 -6.36 -2.25 -0.43
CA LEU A 57 -6.41 -0.89 0.09
C LEU A 57 -5.22 -0.11 -0.46
N VAL A 58 -5.47 1.14 -0.83
CA VAL A 58 -4.42 2.08 -1.22
C VAL A 58 -4.19 3.01 -0.04
N ILE A 59 -2.99 2.95 0.54
CA ILE A 59 -2.57 3.80 1.66
C ILE A 59 -1.58 4.83 1.14
N SER A 60 -1.85 6.11 1.39
CA SER A 60 -0.90 7.17 1.06
C SER A 60 0.30 7.14 2.01
N SER A 61 1.45 7.59 1.53
CA SER A 61 2.68 7.69 2.31
C SER A 61 2.52 8.59 3.54
N ASP A 62 1.67 9.61 3.47
CA ASP A 62 1.37 10.48 4.61
C ASP A 62 0.67 9.73 5.75
N ILE A 63 -0.19 8.77 5.42
CA ILE A 63 -0.83 7.88 6.39
C ILE A 63 0.16 6.80 6.84
N ALA A 64 0.92 6.21 5.91
CA ALA A 64 1.83 5.11 6.22
C ALA A 64 2.99 5.49 7.17
N LYS A 65 3.43 6.76 7.19
CA LYS A 65 4.41 7.27 8.16
C LYS A 65 3.92 7.23 9.60
N ASN A 66 2.60 7.17 9.79
CA ASN A 66 1.93 7.20 11.07
C ASN A 66 1.48 5.81 11.54
N ILE A 67 1.77 4.76 10.78
CA ILE A 67 1.37 3.39 11.11
C ILE A 67 2.61 2.59 11.50
N GLU A 68 2.64 2.14 12.75
CA GLU A 68 3.68 1.25 13.24
C GLU A 68 3.28 -0.21 13.01
N VAL A 69 4.19 -0.94 12.38
CA VAL A 69 4.01 -2.33 11.97
C VAL A 69 5.15 -3.24 12.41
N GLU A 70 4.81 -4.52 12.45
CA GLU A 70 5.62 -5.65 12.86
C GLU A 70 5.77 -6.60 11.66
N LEU A 71 7.01 -7.00 11.30
CA LEU A 71 7.24 -7.89 10.16
C LEU A 71 6.98 -9.31 10.62
N ILE A 72 6.07 -10.00 9.95
CA ILE A 72 5.81 -11.43 10.18
C ILE A 72 6.66 -12.28 9.24
N LYS A 73 6.69 -11.91 7.95
CA LYS A 73 7.47 -12.61 6.92
C LYS A 73 8.01 -11.61 5.90
N THR A 74 9.28 -11.80 5.56
CA THR A 74 9.96 -11.12 4.46
C THR A 74 9.88 -12.01 3.23
N SER A 75 9.57 -11.44 2.07
CA SER A 75 9.68 -12.15 0.78
C SER A 75 10.69 -11.44 -0.14
N PRO A 76 11.28 -12.14 -1.14
CA PRO A 76 12.33 -11.58 -1.98
C PRO A 76 11.82 -10.47 -2.94
N PRO A 77 12.68 -9.53 -3.40
CA PRO A 77 12.25 -8.35 -4.16
C PRO A 77 12.29 -8.58 -5.69
N PRO A 78 11.74 -7.69 -6.55
CA PRO A 78 10.80 -6.60 -6.30
C PRO A 78 9.50 -6.71 -7.14
N CYS A 79 8.54 -5.86 -6.80
CA CYS A 79 7.35 -5.59 -7.58
C CYS A 79 7.70 -5.12 -9.01
N GLU A 80 7.40 -5.95 -10.03
CA GLU A 80 7.45 -5.54 -11.44
C GLU A 80 6.40 -4.44 -11.66
N ILE A 81 6.86 -3.18 -11.81
CA ILE A 81 6.01 -2.14 -12.39
C ILE A 81 5.88 -2.48 -13.87
N LYS A 82 4.92 -3.33 -14.23
CA LYS A 82 4.54 -3.46 -15.64
C LYS A 82 3.89 -2.13 -16.03
N PRO A 83 4.52 -1.30 -16.89
CA PRO A 83 3.87 -0.08 -17.34
C PRO A 83 2.56 -0.48 -18.02
N CYS A 84 1.51 0.30 -17.78
CA CYS A 84 0.26 0.14 -18.51
C CYS A 84 0.61 0.19 -20.00
N ARG A 85 0.47 -0.93 -20.72
CA ARG A 85 0.63 -0.96 -22.18
C ARG A 85 -0.45 -0.04 -22.75
N ARG A 86 -0.12 1.24 -22.95
CA ARG A 86 -0.95 2.17 -23.72
C ARG A 86 -1.02 1.61 -25.14
N ARG A 87 -2.04 0.79 -25.44
CA ARG A 87 -2.46 0.53 -26.82
C ARG A 87 -2.90 1.88 -27.39
N ARG A 88 -1.95 2.58 -28.01
CA ARG A 88 -2.19 3.84 -28.70
C ARG A 88 -2.94 3.49 -29.98
N TRP A 89 -4.27 3.40 -29.91
CA TRP A 89 -5.11 3.38 -31.10
C TRP A 89 -5.01 4.75 -31.77
N ARG A 90 -3.96 4.95 -32.56
CA ARG A 90 -3.90 6.06 -33.52
C ARG A 90 -4.87 5.69 -34.65
N TRP A 91 -6.05 6.27 -34.64
CA TRP A 91 -6.91 6.26 -35.82
C TRP A 91 -6.16 7.02 -36.91
N GLY A 92 -5.66 6.27 -37.89
CA GLY A 92 -4.94 6.80 -39.02
C GLY A 92 -5.89 7.61 -39.89
N TRP A 93 -5.70 8.93 -39.90
CA TRP A 93 -6.06 9.72 -41.06
C TRP A 93 -4.86 9.64 -42.01
N PHE A 94 -4.73 8.50 -42.69
CA PHE A 94 -3.88 8.42 -43.88
C PHE A 94 -4.61 9.20 -44.98
N ARG A 95 -4.06 10.38 -45.31
CA ARG A 95 -4.28 11.04 -46.60
C ARG A 95 -3.32 10.45 -47.61
#